data_AF-A0A2E2EBC2-F1
#
_entry.id   AF-A0A2E2EBC2-F1
#
_cell.length_a   1.000
_cell.length_b   1.000
_cell.length_c   1.000
_cell.angle_alpha   90.00
_cell.angle_beta   90.00
_cell.angle_gamma   90.00
#
_symmetry.space_group_name_H-M   'P 1'
#
loop_
_entity.id
_entity.type
_entity.pdbx_description
1 polymer ?
#
loop_
_entity_poly.entity_id
_entity_poly.type
_entity_poly.pdbx_seq_one_letter_code
_entity_poly.pdbx_strand_id
1 'polypeptide(L)'
;MCNSDAMTTISNLIDKADKETHLVLMPIDRLNLENVRYLLDDVVLIPKSSLNFDSYRVIYTPEYWENQLSRKKSINLGQFGSMALRIGIEDFEKSDLIAFLYRFDFQKIYNSTADEVNALIRSAQEFADSILDLIRFEYCRSDLPDTLPGRPGHIQSKIGTSALFALDKENGESGIIAGRYLTTVVSAGIGLDMDGVYIRRVVNFEGEVGIIVKRALEMYRNVLESNSLSQKVISLFNLFEFLGHPDGYKNMQQIKGNVLIHSSRTKEDYHKKSERIKYLTKEIEGDSQSGLRTKLVHSGIRFEDIFINFEEQKKILLELSLYCGSAIQFLIDNSHLDFSKVDLLRSDMKKKIGV
;
A
#
# COMPACT_ATOMS: atom_id res chain seq x y z
N MET A 1 -15.56 23.86 -11.42
CA MET A 1 -16.94 23.54 -10.99
C MET A 1 -16.82 22.52 -9.89
N CYS A 2 -17.24 22.85 -8.67
CA CYS A 2 -17.16 21.94 -7.53
C CYS A 2 -18.17 20.79 -7.75
N ASN A 3 -17.72 19.54 -7.68
CA ASN A 3 -18.60 18.39 -7.88
C ASN A 3 -19.49 18.26 -6.63
N SER A 4 -20.82 18.43 -6.78
CA SER A 4 -21.78 18.39 -5.66
C SER A 4 -21.68 17.10 -4.85
N ASP A 5 -21.29 16.01 -5.50
CA ASP A 5 -21.16 14.70 -4.89
C ASP A 5 -19.97 14.65 -3.94
N ALA A 6 -18.84 15.28 -4.28
CA ALA A 6 -17.66 15.30 -3.43
C ALA A 6 -17.91 16.07 -2.12
N MET A 7 -18.55 17.23 -2.21
CA MET A 7 -18.89 18.03 -1.01
C MET A 7 -19.91 17.32 -0.12
N THR A 8 -20.93 16.70 -0.72
CA THR A 8 -21.92 15.91 0.04
C THR A 8 -21.25 14.72 0.73
N THR A 9 -20.33 14.05 0.04
CA THR A 9 -19.59 12.90 0.58
C THR A 9 -18.70 13.31 1.77
N ILE A 10 -17.98 14.42 1.64
CA ILE A 10 -17.18 14.97 2.74
C ILE A 10 -18.05 15.37 3.93
N SER A 11 -19.18 16.04 3.69
CA SER A 11 -20.13 16.38 4.77
C SER A 11 -20.60 15.13 5.51
N ASN A 12 -20.96 14.07 4.79
CA ASN A 12 -21.39 12.82 5.39
C ASN A 12 -20.29 12.15 6.22
N LEU A 13 -19.02 12.22 5.80
CA LEU A 13 -17.89 11.71 6.58
C LEU A 13 -17.66 12.56 7.85
N ILE A 14 -17.72 13.88 7.73
CA ILE A 14 -17.61 14.80 8.88
C ILE A 14 -18.74 14.52 9.88
N ASP A 15 -19.95 14.22 9.40
CA ASP A 15 -21.07 13.93 10.28
C ASP A 15 -20.87 12.66 11.12
N LYS A 16 -20.10 11.69 10.62
CA LYS A 16 -19.70 10.47 11.34
C LYS A 16 -18.55 10.69 12.34
N ALA A 17 -17.81 11.79 12.23
CA ALA A 17 -16.70 12.10 13.13
C ALA A 17 -17.17 12.40 14.56
N ASP A 18 -16.44 11.89 15.55
CA ASP A 18 -16.63 12.16 16.99
C ASP A 18 -15.56 13.11 17.55
N LYS A 19 -15.45 13.22 18.88
CA LYS A 19 -14.52 14.17 19.54
C LYS A 19 -13.04 13.88 19.27
N GLU A 20 -12.68 12.63 19.04
CA GLU A 20 -11.29 12.21 18.90
C GLU A 20 -10.96 11.75 17.47
N THR A 21 -11.98 11.66 16.63
CA THR A 21 -11.88 11.20 15.25
C THR A 21 -12.04 12.39 14.32
N HIS A 22 -11.07 12.59 13.44
CA HIS A 22 -11.04 13.72 12.52
C HIS A 22 -11.09 13.23 11.09
N LEU A 23 -11.67 14.03 10.19
CA LEU A 23 -11.57 13.77 8.77
C LEU A 23 -10.15 14.10 8.32
N VAL A 24 -9.51 13.14 7.65
CA VAL A 24 -8.18 13.27 7.07
C VAL A 24 -8.28 13.12 5.55
N LEU A 25 -7.62 14.02 4.84
CA LEU A 25 -7.43 13.98 3.40
C LEU A 25 -5.94 13.85 3.11
N MET A 26 -5.55 12.88 2.28
CA MET A 26 -4.17 12.69 1.84
C MET A 26 -4.11 12.68 0.32
N PRO A 27 -3.20 13.46 -0.31
CA PRO A 27 -3.00 13.42 -1.75
C PRO A 27 -2.42 12.08 -2.19
N ILE A 28 -2.81 11.62 -3.36
CA ILE A 28 -2.27 10.43 -4.02
C ILE A 28 -1.82 10.86 -5.41
N ASP A 29 -0.50 10.92 -5.57
CA ASP A 29 0.09 11.14 -6.88
C ASP A 29 -0.24 9.98 -7.82
N ARG A 30 -0.33 10.25 -9.13
CA ARG A 30 -0.46 9.20 -10.17
C ARG A 30 -1.65 8.26 -9.97
N LEU A 31 -2.70 8.76 -9.33
CA LEU A 31 -4.03 8.23 -9.41
C LEU A 31 -4.79 9.14 -10.39
N ASN A 32 -5.66 8.56 -11.21
CA ASN A 32 -6.57 9.31 -12.07
C ASN A 32 -7.99 8.89 -11.73
N LEU A 33 -8.77 9.83 -11.22
CA LEU A 33 -10.18 9.69 -10.90
C LEU A 33 -11.00 10.73 -11.67
N GLU A 34 -12.07 10.31 -12.33
CA GLU A 34 -13.07 11.24 -12.86
C GLU A 34 -14.18 11.53 -11.84
N ASN A 35 -14.51 10.54 -11.01
CA ASN A 35 -15.66 10.57 -10.10
C ASN A 35 -15.26 10.13 -8.69
N VAL A 36 -16.05 10.56 -7.70
CA VAL A 36 -15.92 10.09 -6.31
C VAL A 36 -16.10 8.57 -6.26
N ARG A 37 -15.20 7.87 -5.56
CA ARG A 37 -15.26 6.41 -5.38
C ARG A 37 -15.26 6.04 -3.91
N TYR A 38 -16.28 5.30 -3.49
CA TYR A 38 -16.34 4.72 -2.16
C TYR A 38 -15.55 3.41 -2.15
N LEU A 39 -14.54 3.32 -1.27
CA LEU A 39 -13.77 2.08 -1.08
C LEU A 39 -14.33 1.27 0.08
N LEU A 40 -14.66 1.97 1.18
CA LEU A 40 -15.30 1.47 2.39
C LEU A 40 -16.31 2.53 2.88
N ASP A 41 -17.09 2.20 3.91
CA ASP A 41 -18.13 3.09 4.46
C ASP A 41 -17.59 4.45 4.94
N ASP A 42 -16.32 4.48 5.33
CA ASP A 42 -15.59 5.60 5.91
C ASP A 42 -14.32 5.96 5.12
N VAL A 43 -14.12 5.36 3.94
CA VAL A 43 -12.95 5.62 3.08
C VAL A 43 -13.39 5.89 1.64
N VAL A 44 -13.00 7.06 1.14
CA VAL A 44 -13.43 7.57 -0.16
C VAL A 44 -12.24 8.11 -0.94
N LEU A 45 -12.19 7.86 -2.24
CA LEU A 45 -11.32 8.56 -3.17
C LEU A 45 -12.05 9.72 -3.81
N ILE A 46 -11.40 10.87 -3.88
CA ILE A 46 -11.97 12.12 -4.35
C ILE A 46 -11.12 12.65 -5.49
N PRO A 47 -11.73 12.96 -6.65
CA PRO A 47 -11.00 13.53 -7.77
C PRO A 47 -10.40 14.90 -7.43
N LYS A 48 -9.23 15.17 -7.99
CA LYS A 48 -8.57 16.48 -7.92
C LYS A 48 -9.52 17.60 -8.32
N SER A 49 -9.33 18.77 -7.71
CA SER A 49 -10.15 19.97 -7.94
C SER A 49 -11.66 19.81 -7.69
N SER A 50 -12.10 18.72 -7.03
CA SER A 50 -13.52 18.51 -6.70
C SER A 50 -13.94 19.15 -5.38
N LEU A 51 -12.99 19.37 -4.46
CA LEU A 51 -13.24 20.04 -3.17
C LEU A 51 -12.89 21.51 -3.26
N ASN A 52 -13.69 22.34 -2.58
CA ASN A 52 -13.38 23.75 -2.38
C ASN A 52 -12.80 23.94 -0.98
N PHE A 53 -11.47 24.04 -0.88
CA PHE A 53 -10.81 24.19 0.42
C PHE A 53 -11.00 25.57 1.06
N ASP A 54 -11.35 26.60 0.28
CA ASP A 54 -11.66 27.95 0.80
C ASP A 54 -12.89 27.96 1.71
N SER A 55 -13.75 26.93 1.60
CA SER A 55 -14.91 26.78 2.47
C SER A 55 -14.56 26.34 3.90
N TYR A 56 -13.32 25.87 4.12
CA TYR A 56 -12.85 25.47 5.44
C TYR A 56 -12.02 26.57 6.06
N ARG A 57 -12.19 26.76 7.38
CA ARG A 57 -11.35 27.69 8.14
C ARG A 57 -9.98 27.04 8.34
N VAL A 58 -9.11 27.19 7.34
CA VAL A 58 -7.72 26.74 7.43
C VAL A 58 -6.96 27.69 8.33
N ILE A 59 -6.79 27.29 9.59
CA ILE A 59 -6.09 28.11 10.59
C ILE A 59 -4.57 28.00 10.40
N TYR A 60 -4.10 27.01 9.64
CA TYR A 60 -2.69 26.65 9.52
C TYR A 60 -2.22 26.63 8.07
N THR A 61 -2.04 27.83 7.49
CA THR A 61 -1.32 28.00 6.22
C THR A 61 0.08 28.56 6.48
N PRO A 62 1.03 28.41 5.53
CA PRO A 62 2.33 29.08 5.62
C PRO A 62 2.21 30.57 5.95
N GLU A 63 1.24 31.27 5.37
CA GLU A 63 1.00 32.71 5.56
C GLU A 63 0.53 33.07 6.98
N TYR A 64 -0.27 32.21 7.62
CA TYR A 64 -0.68 32.40 9.02
C TYR A 64 0.55 32.39 9.95
N TRP A 65 1.49 31.48 9.72
CA TRP A 65 2.68 31.33 10.55
C TRP A 65 3.74 32.41 10.33
N GLU A 66 3.92 32.89 9.10
CA GLU A 66 4.76 34.06 8.81
C GLU A 66 4.31 35.29 9.64
N ASN A 67 3.00 35.47 9.80
CA ASN A 67 2.41 36.51 10.64
C ASN A 67 2.59 36.28 12.16
N GLN A 68 2.76 35.03 12.62
CA GLN A 68 3.03 34.74 14.05
C GLN A 68 4.52 34.87 14.38
N LEU A 69 5.42 34.51 13.46
CA LEU A 69 6.87 34.67 13.62
C LEU A 69 7.27 36.14 13.76
N SER A 70 6.69 37.00 12.92
CA SER A 70 6.87 38.46 13.03
C SER A 70 6.41 39.02 14.38
N ARG A 71 5.53 38.31 15.09
CA ARG A 71 5.03 38.66 16.45
C ARG A 71 5.86 38.07 17.59
N LYS A 72 7.02 37.44 17.33
CA LYS A 72 7.96 36.89 18.34
C LYS A 72 7.34 35.90 19.35
N LYS A 73 6.30 35.16 18.98
CA LYS A 73 5.85 34.02 19.79
C LYS A 73 6.79 32.84 19.60
N SER A 74 7.07 32.09 20.66
CA SER A 74 7.79 30.81 20.56
C SER A 74 6.95 29.81 19.79
N ILE A 75 7.41 29.40 18.61
CA ILE A 75 6.74 28.42 17.75
C ILE A 75 7.52 27.11 17.87
N ASN A 76 6.81 25.99 18.05
CA ASN A 76 7.41 24.67 18.21
C ASN A 76 7.76 24.08 16.84
N LEU A 77 8.84 23.28 16.75
CA LEU A 77 9.41 22.81 15.47
C LEU A 77 8.44 21.94 14.64
N GLY A 78 7.52 21.21 15.28
CA GLY A 78 6.47 20.46 14.58
C GLY A 78 5.51 21.36 13.78
N GLN A 79 5.29 22.59 14.25
CA GLN A 79 4.44 23.60 13.59
C GLN A 79 5.14 24.23 12.36
N PHE A 80 6.45 24.08 12.26
CA PHE A 80 7.28 24.64 11.20
C PHE A 80 7.32 23.75 9.94
N GLY A 81 6.85 22.50 10.01
CA GLY A 81 6.92 21.53 8.93
C GLY A 81 6.25 22.03 7.65
N SER A 82 4.94 22.29 7.69
CA SER A 82 4.16 22.75 6.53
C SER A 82 4.66 24.09 5.96
N MET A 83 5.06 25.03 6.84
CA MET A 83 5.57 26.33 6.42
C MET A 83 6.99 26.25 5.80
N ALA A 84 7.94 25.55 6.43
CA ALA A 84 9.28 25.38 5.85
C ALA A 84 9.26 24.56 4.57
N LEU A 85 8.33 23.61 4.46
CA LEU A 85 8.13 22.81 3.26
C LEU A 85 7.27 23.52 2.22
N ARG A 86 6.68 24.68 2.56
CA ARG A 86 5.80 25.49 1.72
C ARG A 86 4.63 24.69 1.15
N ILE A 87 4.08 23.76 1.94
CA ILE A 87 2.92 22.97 1.54
C ILE A 87 1.65 23.76 1.79
N GLY A 88 0.88 23.96 0.73
CA GLY A 88 -0.34 24.74 0.73
C GLY A 88 -1.52 23.93 0.22
N ILE A 89 -2.70 24.54 0.29
CA ILE A 89 -3.96 23.98 -0.21
C ILE A 89 -3.84 23.56 -1.68
N GLU A 90 -3.11 24.34 -2.47
CA GLU A 90 -2.89 24.07 -3.89
C GLU A 90 -2.25 22.71 -4.18
N ASP A 91 -1.45 22.16 -3.26
CA ASP A 91 -0.85 20.82 -3.43
C ASP A 91 -1.92 19.72 -3.32
N PHE A 92 -2.97 19.95 -2.51
CA PHE A 92 -4.12 19.05 -2.39
C PHE A 92 -5.10 19.21 -3.56
N GLU A 93 -5.33 20.44 -4.05
CA GLU A 93 -6.24 20.69 -5.16
C GLU A 93 -5.78 20.12 -6.51
N LYS A 94 -4.45 20.00 -6.68
CA LYS A 94 -3.81 19.45 -7.88
C LYS A 94 -3.74 17.92 -7.88
N SER A 95 -4.07 17.29 -6.76
CA SER A 95 -3.91 15.84 -6.55
C SER A 95 -5.26 15.18 -6.33
N ASP A 96 -5.39 13.92 -6.77
CA ASP A 96 -6.47 13.08 -6.30
C ASP A 96 -6.27 12.79 -4.81
N LEU A 97 -7.36 12.64 -4.05
CA LEU A 97 -7.29 12.54 -2.59
C LEU A 97 -7.89 11.21 -2.12
N ILE A 98 -7.35 10.67 -1.03
CA ILE A 98 -8.05 9.71 -0.18
C ILE A 98 -8.53 10.41 1.08
N ALA A 99 -9.81 10.24 1.37
CA ALA A 99 -10.52 10.78 2.51
C ALA A 99 -10.91 9.65 3.46
N PHE A 100 -10.59 9.79 4.74
CA PHE A 100 -10.96 8.81 5.76
C PHE A 100 -11.04 9.43 7.15
N LEU A 101 -11.69 8.71 8.06
CA LEU A 101 -11.74 9.07 9.47
C LEU A 101 -10.52 8.51 10.22
N TYR A 102 -9.85 9.36 11.00
CA TYR A 102 -8.65 8.98 11.72
C TYR A 102 -8.61 9.58 13.12
N ARG A 103 -8.26 8.75 14.11
CA ARG A 103 -8.25 9.16 15.52
C ARG A 103 -6.90 9.73 15.94
N PHE A 104 -6.88 10.97 16.43
CA PHE A 104 -5.71 11.60 17.03
C PHE A 104 -6.13 12.83 17.83
N ASP A 105 -5.24 13.33 18.69
CA ASP A 105 -5.48 14.57 19.43
C ASP A 105 -5.04 15.78 18.58
N PHE A 106 -6.02 16.49 18.02
CA PHE A 106 -5.77 17.68 17.20
C PHE A 106 -5.00 18.78 17.97
N GLN A 107 -5.28 18.93 19.26
CA GLN A 107 -4.66 19.96 20.10
C GLN A 107 -3.22 19.60 20.47
N LYS A 108 -2.91 18.30 20.61
CA LYS A 108 -1.55 17.85 20.91
C LYS A 108 -0.55 18.23 19.82
N ILE A 109 -0.98 18.30 18.56
CA ILE A 109 -0.13 18.68 17.43
C ILE A 109 0.55 20.04 17.66
N TYR A 110 -0.11 20.98 18.35
CA TYR A 110 0.47 22.29 18.64
C TYR A 110 1.76 22.21 19.45
N ASN A 111 1.86 21.22 20.33
CA ASN A 111 3.00 21.06 21.22
C ASN A 111 3.91 19.90 20.81
N SER A 112 3.62 19.27 19.67
CA SER A 112 4.38 18.12 19.18
C SER A 112 5.73 18.50 18.56
N THR A 113 6.68 17.60 18.74
CA THR A 113 7.97 17.59 18.05
C THR A 113 7.81 17.17 16.58
N ALA A 114 8.84 17.42 15.76
CA ALA A 114 8.85 16.98 14.37
C ALA A 114 8.73 15.45 14.25
N ASP A 115 9.34 14.69 15.17
CA ASP A 115 9.26 13.22 15.17
C ASP A 115 7.86 12.72 15.50
N GLU A 116 7.15 13.35 16.44
CA GLU A 116 5.75 13.03 16.76
C GLU A 116 4.82 13.36 15.58
N VAL A 117 5.03 14.49 14.90
CA VAL A 117 4.28 14.85 13.68
C VAL A 117 4.55 13.84 12.56
N ASN A 118 5.81 13.47 12.33
CA ASN A 118 6.18 12.47 11.34
C ASN A 118 5.58 11.09 11.67
N ALA A 119 5.52 10.72 12.95
CA ALA A 119 4.89 9.49 13.40
C ALA A 119 3.39 9.48 13.13
N LEU A 120 2.70 10.60 13.36
CA LEU A 120 1.28 10.77 13.03
C LEU A 120 1.04 10.62 11.51
N ILE A 121 1.80 11.35 10.69
CA ILE A 121 1.68 11.28 9.21
C ILE A 121 1.92 9.85 8.73
N ARG A 122 2.97 9.20 9.25
CA ARG A 122 3.29 7.82 8.89
C ARG A 122 2.17 6.86 9.27
N SER A 123 1.59 6.98 10.46
CA SER A 123 0.51 6.11 10.91
C SER A 123 -0.76 6.29 10.07
N ALA A 124 -1.12 7.54 9.73
CA ALA A 124 -2.22 7.84 8.82
C ALA A 124 -1.96 7.32 7.40
N GLN A 125 -0.72 7.46 6.92
CA GLN A 125 -0.30 6.92 5.63
C GLN A 125 -0.38 5.39 5.61
N GLU A 126 0.11 4.70 6.64
CA GLU A 126 0.05 3.23 6.74
C GLU A 126 -1.39 2.70 6.74
N PHE A 127 -2.33 3.45 7.35
CA PHE A 127 -3.76 3.16 7.24
C PHE A 127 -4.24 3.27 5.78
N ALA A 128 -4.04 4.42 5.14
CA ALA A 128 -4.45 4.65 3.75
C ALA A 128 -3.79 3.65 2.78
N ASP A 129 -2.50 3.36 2.97
CA ASP A 129 -1.75 2.41 2.16
C ASP A 129 -2.32 1.00 2.29
N SER A 130 -2.77 0.57 3.48
CA SER A 130 -3.36 -0.77 3.65
C SER A 130 -4.63 -0.98 2.81
N ILE A 131 -5.39 0.10 2.57
CA ILE A 131 -6.57 0.08 1.71
C ILE A 131 -6.15 0.10 0.23
N LEU A 132 -5.21 0.98 -0.12
CA LEU A 132 -4.68 1.04 -1.49
C LEU A 132 -3.93 -0.22 -1.90
N ASP A 133 -3.35 -0.98 -0.97
CA ASP A 133 -2.65 -2.22 -1.30
C ASP A 133 -3.59 -3.25 -1.93
N LEU A 134 -4.87 -3.27 -1.56
CA LEU A 134 -5.88 -4.10 -2.22
C LEU A 134 -6.07 -3.68 -3.68
N ILE A 135 -6.15 -2.37 -3.94
CA ILE A 135 -6.27 -1.83 -5.29
C ILE A 135 -5.00 -2.15 -6.09
N ARG A 136 -3.82 -1.94 -5.50
CA ARG A 136 -2.54 -2.26 -6.14
C ARG A 136 -2.44 -3.75 -6.46
N PHE A 137 -2.93 -4.60 -5.57
CA PHE A 137 -2.95 -6.04 -5.78
C PHE A 137 -3.85 -6.44 -6.97
N GLU A 138 -5.04 -5.85 -7.08
CA GLU A 138 -6.00 -6.19 -8.14
C GLU A 138 -5.65 -5.57 -9.51
N TYR A 139 -5.06 -4.37 -9.54
CA TYR A 139 -4.94 -3.56 -10.76
C TYR A 139 -3.49 -3.20 -11.17
N CYS A 140 -2.50 -3.41 -10.30
CA CYS A 140 -1.09 -3.14 -10.65
C CYS A 140 -0.32 -4.39 -11.08
N ARG A 141 0.68 -4.17 -11.92
CA ARG A 141 1.52 -5.23 -12.48
C ARG A 141 2.89 -5.27 -11.82
N SER A 142 3.38 -6.46 -11.50
CA SER A 142 4.71 -6.62 -10.90
C SER A 142 5.84 -6.43 -11.91
N ASP A 143 5.59 -6.70 -13.19
CA ASP A 143 6.56 -6.59 -14.28
C ASP A 143 6.73 -5.18 -14.84
N LEU A 144 5.79 -4.27 -14.59
CA LEU A 144 5.82 -2.90 -15.09
C LEU A 144 5.30 -1.93 -14.01
N PRO A 145 6.04 -0.88 -13.63
CA PRO A 145 5.60 0.11 -12.64
C PRO A 145 4.55 1.09 -13.20
N ASP A 146 4.11 0.90 -14.45
CA ASP A 146 3.36 1.91 -15.19
C ASP A 146 2.04 2.29 -14.53
N THR A 147 1.37 1.30 -13.93
CA THR A 147 0.05 1.44 -13.31
C THR A 147 0.10 1.65 -11.80
N LEU A 148 1.27 1.87 -11.21
CA LEU A 148 1.40 2.00 -9.75
C LEU A 148 1.03 3.43 -9.32
N PRO A 149 0.01 3.63 -8.47
CA PRO A 149 -0.25 4.92 -7.87
C PRO A 149 0.82 5.26 -6.84
N GLY A 150 0.99 6.56 -6.59
CA GLY A 150 1.85 7.08 -5.53
C GLY A 150 1.41 6.61 -4.14
N ARG A 151 2.25 6.89 -3.15
CA ARG A 151 1.89 6.67 -1.75
C ARG A 151 1.02 7.82 -1.25
N PRO A 152 -0.02 7.56 -0.44
CA PRO A 152 -0.83 8.60 0.18
C PRO A 152 0.03 9.60 0.95
N GLY A 153 -0.34 10.86 0.86
CA GLY A 153 0.30 11.96 1.55
C GLY A 153 1.52 12.52 0.85
N HIS A 154 2.15 11.77 -0.05
CA HIS A 154 3.34 12.26 -0.73
C HIS A 154 3.00 13.41 -1.68
N ILE A 155 3.86 14.42 -1.72
CA ILE A 155 3.68 15.61 -2.56
C ILE A 155 4.67 15.56 -3.73
N GLN A 156 4.19 15.30 -4.94
CA GLN A 156 5.05 15.16 -6.13
C GLN A 156 6.03 16.33 -6.33
N SER A 157 5.58 17.56 -6.06
CA SER A 157 6.39 18.78 -6.25
C SER A 157 7.52 18.91 -5.23
N LYS A 158 7.50 18.14 -4.13
CA LYS A 158 8.36 18.31 -2.95
C LYS A 158 8.90 16.97 -2.47
N ILE A 159 9.94 16.48 -3.15
CA ILE A 159 10.57 15.17 -2.90
C ILE A 159 10.86 14.94 -1.40
N GLY A 160 10.44 13.78 -0.89
CA GLY A 160 10.68 13.35 0.49
C GLY A 160 9.81 14.09 1.51
N THR A 161 8.66 14.59 1.05
CA THR A 161 7.69 15.29 1.89
C THR A 161 6.34 14.62 1.82
N SER A 162 5.75 14.40 2.98
CA SER A 162 4.37 13.92 3.11
C SER A 162 3.54 14.94 3.88
N ALA A 163 2.26 15.06 3.53
CA ALA A 163 1.31 15.90 4.22
C ALA A 163 -0.07 15.25 4.28
N LEU A 164 -0.85 15.69 5.25
CA LEU A 164 -2.26 15.42 5.33
C LEU A 164 -3.01 16.70 5.70
N PHE A 165 -4.24 16.82 5.23
CA PHE A 165 -5.15 17.88 5.61
C PHE A 165 -6.15 17.28 6.60
N ALA A 166 -6.25 17.87 7.77
CA ALA A 166 -7.14 17.41 8.83
C ALA A 166 -8.23 18.44 9.10
N LEU A 167 -9.45 17.96 9.37
CA LEU A 167 -10.59 18.77 9.75
C LEU A 167 -11.16 18.30 11.10
N ASP A 168 -11.20 19.24 12.04
CA ASP A 168 -11.80 19.08 13.35
C ASP A 168 -13.23 19.66 13.34
N LYS A 169 -14.20 18.77 13.50
CA LYS A 169 -15.63 19.11 13.52
C LYS A 169 -16.01 19.95 14.73
N GLU A 170 -15.45 19.67 15.91
CA GLU A 170 -15.89 20.31 17.16
C GLU A 170 -15.55 21.79 17.16
N ASN A 171 -14.34 22.12 16.73
CA ASN A 171 -13.86 23.50 16.71
C ASN A 171 -14.09 24.19 15.34
N GLY A 172 -14.50 23.44 14.31
CA GLY A 172 -14.64 23.92 12.94
C GLY A 172 -13.30 24.38 12.36
N GLU A 173 -12.21 23.79 12.83
CA GLU A 173 -10.84 24.13 12.46
C GLU A 173 -10.30 23.12 11.46
N SER A 174 -9.46 23.58 10.53
CA SER A 174 -8.73 22.69 9.65
C SER A 174 -7.27 23.09 9.53
N GLY A 175 -6.41 22.12 9.24
CA GLY A 175 -4.96 22.33 9.19
C GLY A 175 -4.23 21.38 8.25
N ILE A 176 -3.16 21.90 7.67
CA ILE A 176 -2.19 21.10 6.91
C ILE A 176 -1.09 20.66 7.86
N ILE A 177 -0.95 19.35 8.03
CA ILE A 177 0.10 18.73 8.84
C ILE A 177 1.08 18.09 7.88
N ALA A 178 2.30 18.62 7.80
CA ALA A 178 3.31 18.15 6.89
C ALA A 178 4.66 17.91 7.58
N GLY A 179 5.41 16.96 7.04
CA GLY A 179 6.68 16.53 7.56
C GLY A 179 7.58 15.96 6.46
N ARG A 180 8.89 15.94 6.73
CA ARG A 180 9.84 15.26 5.84
C ARG A 180 9.92 13.80 6.23
N TYR A 181 9.47 12.96 5.32
CA TYR A 181 9.58 11.53 5.42
C TYR A 181 10.14 11.00 4.09
N LEU A 182 11.37 10.49 4.16
CA LEU A 182 12.06 9.95 2.99
C LEU A 182 11.43 8.59 2.63
N THR A 183 10.49 8.61 1.70
CA THR A 183 9.97 7.42 1.03
C THR A 183 10.48 7.34 -0.40
N THR A 184 10.55 6.13 -0.92
CA THR A 184 10.76 5.90 -2.35
C THR A 184 9.60 6.51 -3.14
N VAL A 185 9.92 7.30 -4.15
CA VAL A 185 8.94 7.89 -5.07
C VAL A 185 8.92 7.08 -6.36
N VAL A 186 7.75 6.63 -6.76
CA VAL A 186 7.59 5.94 -8.05
C VAL A 186 7.59 6.99 -9.15
N SER A 187 8.70 7.12 -9.88
CA SER A 187 8.92 8.19 -10.85
C SER A 187 8.55 7.85 -12.30
N ALA A 188 8.35 6.56 -12.63
CA ALA A 188 8.11 6.11 -14.00
C ALA A 188 6.70 5.51 -14.19
N GLY A 189 6.03 5.87 -15.29
CA GLY A 189 4.72 5.36 -15.68
C GLY A 189 3.59 6.39 -15.70
N ILE A 190 2.40 5.98 -16.14
CA ILE A 190 1.21 6.85 -16.28
C ILE A 190 0.34 6.93 -15.02
N GLY A 191 0.54 5.99 -14.07
CA GLY A 191 -0.30 5.89 -12.88
C GLY A 191 -1.49 4.96 -13.06
N LEU A 192 -2.31 4.85 -12.02
CA LEU A 192 -3.50 4.03 -12.03
C LEU A 192 -4.71 4.86 -12.45
N ASP A 193 -5.34 4.43 -13.53
CA ASP A 193 -6.67 4.90 -13.90
C ASP A 193 -7.73 4.10 -13.14
N MET A 194 -8.58 4.80 -12.40
CA MET A 194 -9.63 4.21 -11.56
C MET A 194 -10.99 4.16 -12.27
N ASP A 195 -11.07 4.55 -13.53
CA ASP A 195 -12.29 4.40 -14.30
C ASP A 195 -12.57 2.94 -14.65
N GLY A 196 -13.78 2.49 -14.31
CA GLY A 196 -14.18 1.09 -14.43
C GLY A 196 -13.60 0.16 -13.35
N VAL A 197 -12.77 0.67 -12.44
CA VAL A 197 -12.30 -0.07 -11.26
C VAL A 197 -13.46 -0.20 -10.27
N TYR A 198 -13.77 -1.44 -9.88
CA TYR A 198 -14.80 -1.74 -8.89
C TYR A 198 -14.21 -2.61 -7.79
N ILE A 199 -14.13 -2.07 -6.59
CA ILE A 199 -13.70 -2.84 -5.42
C ILE A 199 -14.88 -3.69 -4.96
N ARG A 200 -14.88 -4.96 -5.34
CA ARG A 200 -15.98 -5.89 -5.03
C ARG A 200 -15.98 -6.39 -3.59
N ARG A 201 -14.85 -6.28 -2.88
CA ARG A 201 -14.60 -7.07 -1.68
C ARG A 201 -14.34 -6.18 -0.48
N VAL A 202 -15.20 -6.32 0.53
CA VAL A 202 -14.88 -5.89 1.89
C VAL A 202 -13.91 -6.94 2.44
N VAL A 203 -12.67 -6.55 2.66
CA VAL A 203 -11.67 -7.42 3.30
C VAL A 203 -11.74 -7.18 4.80
N ASN A 204 -11.96 -8.25 5.57
CA ASN A 204 -11.82 -8.15 7.01
C ASN A 204 -10.34 -8.25 7.37
N PHE A 205 -9.73 -7.13 7.74
CA PHE A 205 -8.34 -7.11 8.22
C PHE A 205 -8.21 -7.46 9.71
N GLU A 206 -9.33 -7.70 10.39
CA GLU A 206 -9.36 -8.19 11.76
C GLU A 206 -9.24 -9.72 11.80
N GLY A 207 -8.79 -10.24 12.95
CA GLY A 207 -8.56 -11.68 13.14
C GLY A 207 -7.26 -12.19 12.51
N GLU A 208 -6.98 -13.47 12.73
CA GLU A 208 -5.70 -14.09 12.39
C GLU A 208 -5.40 -14.03 10.88
N VAL A 209 -6.34 -14.50 10.04
CA VAL A 209 -6.14 -14.50 8.59
C VAL A 209 -6.19 -13.08 8.03
N GLY A 210 -7.03 -12.19 8.56
CA GLY A 210 -7.06 -10.78 8.19
C GLY A 210 -5.71 -10.08 8.35
N ILE A 211 -5.03 -10.31 9.49
CA ILE A 211 -3.67 -9.80 9.75
C ILE A 211 -2.66 -10.39 8.75
N ILE A 212 -2.77 -11.69 8.44
CA ILE A 212 -1.91 -12.34 7.44
C ILE A 212 -2.12 -11.73 6.05
N VAL A 213 -3.38 -11.48 5.65
CA VAL A 213 -3.73 -10.85 4.38
C VAL A 213 -3.14 -9.45 4.30
N LYS A 214 -3.34 -8.63 5.34
CA LYS A 214 -2.77 -7.28 5.42
C LYS A 214 -1.25 -7.32 5.20
N ARG A 215 -0.55 -8.22 5.90
CA ARG A 215 0.89 -8.38 5.76
C ARG A 215 1.32 -8.88 4.38
N ALA A 216 0.57 -9.81 3.79
CA ALA A 216 0.86 -10.32 2.45
C ALA A 216 0.71 -9.23 1.38
N LEU A 217 -0.33 -8.39 1.50
CA LEU A 217 -0.56 -7.24 0.61
C LEU A 217 0.56 -6.20 0.74
N GLU A 218 1.02 -5.89 1.96
CA GLU A 218 2.18 -5.03 2.20
C GLU A 218 3.46 -5.58 1.54
N MET A 219 3.70 -6.89 1.69
CA MET A 219 4.85 -7.56 1.05
C MET A 219 4.73 -7.54 -0.48
N TYR A 220 3.52 -7.69 -1.02
CA TYR A 220 3.28 -7.58 -2.45
C TYR A 220 3.48 -6.15 -2.96
N ARG A 221 3.02 -5.12 -2.23
CA ARG A 221 3.36 -3.71 -2.53
C ARG A 221 4.87 -3.52 -2.67
N ASN A 222 5.67 -4.09 -1.76
CA ASN A 222 7.14 -3.99 -1.84
C ASN A 222 7.71 -4.62 -3.12
N VAL A 223 7.08 -5.68 -3.66
CA VAL A 223 7.42 -6.22 -4.99
C VAL A 223 7.10 -5.19 -6.08
N LEU A 224 5.94 -4.54 -6.02
CA LEU A 224 5.55 -3.55 -7.02
C LEU A 224 6.50 -2.35 -7.03
N GLU A 225 6.83 -1.82 -5.85
CA GLU A 225 7.66 -0.63 -5.64
C GLU A 225 9.18 -0.86 -5.77
N SER A 226 9.63 -2.11 -5.87
CA SER A 226 11.06 -2.42 -5.97
C SER A 226 11.68 -1.90 -7.28
N ASN A 227 12.82 -1.22 -7.17
CA ASN A 227 13.51 -0.57 -8.29
C ASN A 227 14.45 -1.49 -9.11
N SER A 228 14.60 -2.76 -8.74
CA SER A 228 15.40 -3.73 -9.51
C SER A 228 14.69 -5.09 -9.61
N LEU A 229 14.92 -5.82 -10.71
CA LEU A 229 14.30 -7.13 -10.91
C LEU A 229 14.82 -8.14 -9.89
N SER A 230 16.10 -8.05 -9.54
CA SER A 230 16.69 -8.79 -8.42
C SER A 230 15.87 -8.65 -7.12
N GLN A 231 15.54 -7.42 -6.71
CA GLN A 231 14.78 -7.18 -5.48
C GLN A 231 13.32 -7.62 -5.60
N LYS A 232 12.70 -7.47 -6.78
CA LYS A 232 11.36 -8.00 -7.05
C LYS A 232 11.30 -9.51 -6.85
N VAL A 233 12.26 -10.24 -7.43
CA VAL A 233 12.31 -11.72 -7.35
C VAL A 233 12.60 -12.18 -5.91
N ILE A 234 13.55 -11.53 -5.21
CA ILE A 234 13.82 -11.83 -3.79
C ILE A 234 12.57 -11.59 -2.93
N SER A 235 11.90 -10.45 -3.13
CA SER A 235 10.68 -10.11 -2.38
C SER A 235 9.54 -11.11 -2.66
N LEU A 236 9.42 -11.60 -3.89
CA LEU A 236 8.46 -12.66 -4.24
C LEU A 236 8.78 -14.00 -3.57
N PHE A 237 10.06 -14.38 -3.45
CA PHE A 237 10.41 -15.58 -2.68
C PHE A 237 10.06 -15.43 -1.20
N ASN A 238 10.34 -14.28 -0.60
CA ASN A 238 9.99 -14.00 0.79
C ASN A 238 8.46 -14.05 0.99
N LEU A 239 7.70 -13.47 0.06
CA LEU A 239 6.24 -13.53 0.07
C LEU A 239 5.73 -14.96 -0.10
N PHE A 240 6.31 -15.73 -1.00
CA PHE A 240 5.97 -17.14 -1.20
C PHE A 240 6.19 -17.95 0.09
N GLU A 241 7.31 -17.72 0.78
CA GLU A 241 7.61 -18.37 2.06
C GLU A 241 6.59 -18.00 3.13
N PHE A 242 6.31 -16.69 3.28
CA PHE A 242 5.33 -16.16 4.21
C PHE A 242 3.92 -16.75 4.00
N LEU A 243 3.44 -16.79 2.76
CA LEU A 243 2.11 -17.34 2.42
C LEU A 243 1.98 -18.83 2.74
N GLY A 244 3.08 -19.56 2.63
CA GLY A 244 3.13 -20.99 2.92
C GLY A 244 3.19 -21.30 4.43
N HIS A 245 3.81 -20.43 5.22
CA HIS A 245 3.87 -20.54 6.67
C HIS A 245 4.10 -19.17 7.36
N PRO A 246 3.02 -18.47 7.76
CA PRO A 246 3.12 -17.11 8.33
C PRO A 246 3.82 -17.04 9.69
N ASP A 247 3.69 -18.09 10.52
CA ASP A 247 4.14 -18.08 11.93
C ASP A 247 5.61 -18.45 12.14
N GLY A 248 6.37 -18.67 11.07
CA GLY A 248 7.78 -18.98 11.23
C GLY A 248 8.46 -19.53 9.98
N TYR A 249 9.70 -19.97 10.17
CA TYR A 249 10.51 -20.51 9.08
C TYR A 249 10.32 -22.02 8.93
N LYS A 250 9.89 -22.45 7.73
CA LYS A 250 9.89 -23.85 7.30
C LYS A 250 10.63 -24.00 5.99
N ASN A 251 11.14 -25.19 5.72
CA ASN A 251 11.82 -25.46 4.46
C ASN A 251 10.85 -25.28 3.28
N MET A 252 11.32 -24.69 2.17
CA MET A 252 10.57 -24.49 0.92
C MET A 252 9.83 -25.76 0.45
N GLN A 253 10.41 -26.94 0.65
CA GLN A 253 9.78 -28.22 0.30
C GLN A 253 8.48 -28.50 1.07
N GLN A 254 8.40 -28.04 2.32
CA GLN A 254 7.25 -28.24 3.19
C GLN A 254 6.14 -27.22 2.90
N ILE A 255 6.50 -25.99 2.52
CA ILE A 255 5.54 -24.89 2.39
C ILE A 255 5.00 -24.70 0.97
N LYS A 256 5.74 -25.13 -0.08
CA LYS A 256 5.32 -24.95 -1.48
C LYS A 256 3.92 -25.51 -1.77
N GLY A 257 3.56 -26.62 -1.13
CA GLY A 257 2.26 -27.24 -1.33
C GLY A 257 1.10 -26.37 -0.84
N ASN A 258 1.34 -25.48 0.13
CA ASN A 258 0.33 -24.58 0.68
C ASN A 258 0.08 -23.35 -0.21
N VAL A 259 1.04 -23.01 -1.08
CA VAL A 259 0.94 -21.88 -2.01
C VAL A 259 0.50 -22.36 -3.39
N LEU A 260 1.16 -23.38 -3.94
CA LEU A 260 0.93 -23.83 -5.32
C LEU A 260 -0.47 -24.40 -5.54
N ILE A 261 -1.11 -24.94 -4.49
CA ILE A 261 -2.44 -25.53 -4.58
C ILE A 261 -3.49 -24.53 -5.09
N HIS A 262 -3.35 -23.24 -4.78
CA HIS A 262 -4.30 -22.19 -5.16
C HIS A 262 -4.26 -21.85 -6.65
N SER A 263 -3.15 -22.15 -7.32
CA SER A 263 -3.00 -21.95 -8.75
C SER A 263 -3.14 -23.25 -9.55
N SER A 264 -3.28 -24.41 -8.90
CA SER A 264 -3.22 -25.72 -9.54
C SER A 264 -4.61 -26.27 -9.83
N ARG A 265 -4.83 -26.77 -11.06
CA ARG A 265 -6.13 -27.35 -11.47
C ARG A 265 -6.17 -28.87 -11.43
N THR A 266 -5.03 -29.52 -11.65
CA THR A 266 -4.90 -30.98 -11.68
C THR A 266 -3.64 -31.42 -10.94
N LYS A 267 -3.54 -32.73 -10.68
CA LYS A 267 -2.35 -33.35 -10.10
C LYS A 267 -1.08 -33.05 -10.92
N GLU A 268 -1.18 -33.19 -12.24
CA GLU A 268 -0.08 -33.01 -13.19
C GLU A 268 0.40 -31.55 -13.19
N ASP A 269 -0.54 -30.61 -13.20
CA ASP A 269 -0.26 -29.18 -13.13
C ASP A 269 0.43 -28.80 -11.82
N TYR A 270 -0.04 -29.35 -10.69
CA TYR A 270 0.62 -29.18 -9.39
C TYR A 270 2.05 -29.71 -9.40
N HIS A 271 2.28 -30.94 -9.89
CA HIS A 271 3.63 -31.51 -9.93
C HIS A 271 4.57 -30.74 -10.86
N LYS A 272 4.07 -30.26 -12.01
CA LYS A 272 4.82 -29.40 -12.93
C LYS A 272 5.27 -28.11 -12.24
N LYS A 273 4.37 -27.43 -11.53
CA LYS A 273 4.69 -26.23 -10.75
C LYS A 273 5.64 -26.52 -9.59
N SER A 274 5.47 -27.66 -8.92
CA SER A 274 6.35 -28.10 -7.83
C SER A 274 7.78 -28.34 -8.30
N GLU A 275 7.98 -29.02 -9.43
CA GLU A 275 9.32 -29.21 -10.01
C GLU A 275 9.90 -27.88 -10.51
N ARG A 276 9.05 -26.98 -11.01
CA ARG A 276 9.47 -25.64 -11.40
C ARG A 276 9.95 -24.79 -10.22
N ILE A 277 9.23 -24.76 -9.09
CA ILE A 277 9.71 -24.12 -7.86
C ILE A 277 10.99 -24.78 -7.34
N LYS A 278 11.08 -26.10 -7.41
CA LYS A 278 12.31 -26.82 -7.04
C LYS A 278 13.50 -26.38 -7.89
N TYR A 279 13.35 -26.25 -9.21
CA TYR A 279 14.39 -25.69 -10.08
C TYR A 279 14.78 -24.25 -9.70
N LEU A 280 13.82 -23.41 -9.33
CA LEU A 280 14.06 -22.03 -8.92
C LEU A 280 14.72 -21.91 -7.53
N THR A 281 14.68 -22.94 -6.70
CA THR A 281 15.08 -22.86 -5.28
C THR A 281 16.19 -23.82 -4.86
N LYS A 282 16.36 -24.98 -5.51
CA LYS A 282 17.36 -25.98 -5.14
C LYS A 282 18.74 -25.69 -5.73
N GLU A 283 19.78 -25.96 -4.93
CA GLU A 283 21.08 -26.39 -5.45
C GLU A 283 20.92 -27.76 -6.11
N ILE A 284 21.39 -27.91 -7.34
CA ILE A 284 21.47 -29.22 -7.99
C ILE A 284 22.66 -29.94 -7.34
N GLU A 285 22.43 -31.05 -6.64
CA GLU A 285 23.52 -31.87 -6.12
C GLU A 285 24.39 -32.36 -7.28
N GLY A 286 25.68 -32.03 -7.22
CA GLY A 286 26.70 -32.55 -8.15
C GLY A 286 27.15 -31.60 -9.26
N ASP A 287 26.55 -30.42 -9.38
CA ASP A 287 27.05 -29.38 -10.30
C ASP A 287 27.01 -28.02 -9.63
N SER A 288 27.95 -27.16 -9.96
CA SER A 288 28.20 -25.85 -9.35
C SER A 288 27.11 -24.79 -9.65
N GLN A 289 25.90 -25.26 -9.99
CA GLN A 289 24.73 -24.45 -10.30
C GLN A 289 23.77 -24.42 -9.12
N SER A 290 24.01 -23.47 -8.22
CA SER A 290 23.05 -23.10 -7.19
C SER A 290 21.73 -22.61 -7.80
N GLY A 291 20.61 -22.92 -7.16
CA GLY A 291 19.27 -22.50 -7.61
C GLY A 291 19.13 -20.98 -7.64
N LEU A 292 18.14 -20.47 -8.38
CA LEU A 292 17.95 -19.02 -8.56
C LEU A 292 17.91 -18.28 -7.22
N ARG A 293 17.11 -18.73 -6.25
CA ARG A 293 17.04 -18.13 -4.91
C ARG A 293 18.41 -18.07 -4.24
N THR A 294 19.21 -19.14 -4.32
CA THR A 294 20.54 -19.18 -3.72
C THR A 294 21.49 -18.19 -4.41
N LYS A 295 21.49 -18.14 -5.75
CA LYS A 295 22.31 -17.18 -6.51
C LYS A 295 21.99 -15.73 -6.13
N LEU A 296 20.70 -15.40 -6.02
CA LEU A 296 20.26 -14.04 -5.69
C LEU A 296 20.50 -13.68 -4.21
N VAL A 297 20.08 -14.55 -3.29
CA VAL A 297 20.04 -14.24 -1.85
C VAL A 297 21.39 -14.51 -1.17
N HIS A 298 22.07 -15.60 -1.54
CA HIS A 298 23.30 -16.05 -0.87
C HIS A 298 24.56 -15.62 -1.63
N SER A 299 24.56 -15.69 -2.96
CA SER A 299 25.72 -15.30 -3.78
C SER A 299 25.68 -13.84 -4.22
N GLY A 300 24.57 -13.12 -4.02
CA GLY A 300 24.43 -11.71 -4.40
C GLY A 300 24.50 -11.45 -5.91
N ILE A 301 24.36 -12.49 -6.74
CA ILE A 301 24.37 -12.38 -8.19
C ILE A 301 23.09 -11.66 -8.61
N ARG A 302 23.16 -10.73 -9.55
CA ARG A 302 21.97 -10.04 -10.05
C ARG A 302 21.15 -10.98 -10.92
N PHE A 303 19.84 -10.91 -10.79
CA PHE A 303 18.88 -11.64 -11.64
C PHE A 303 19.12 -11.36 -13.12
N GLU A 304 19.45 -10.12 -13.42
CA GLU A 304 19.79 -9.61 -14.73
C GLU A 304 21.06 -10.24 -15.31
N ASP A 305 21.98 -10.72 -14.47
CA ASP A 305 23.22 -11.40 -14.88
C ASP A 305 23.00 -12.91 -15.07
N ILE A 306 21.97 -13.49 -14.43
CA ILE A 306 21.64 -14.92 -14.54
C ILE A 306 20.85 -15.19 -15.84
N PHE A 307 19.90 -14.32 -16.15
CA PHE A 307 19.05 -14.42 -17.34
C PHE A 307 19.28 -13.23 -18.24
N ILE A 308 20.03 -13.39 -19.33
CA ILE A 308 20.33 -12.28 -20.25
C ILE A 308 19.06 -11.84 -21.02
N ASN A 309 18.08 -12.74 -21.19
CA ASN A 309 16.86 -12.48 -21.94
C ASN A 309 15.77 -11.83 -21.07
N PHE A 310 15.35 -10.61 -21.44
CA PHE A 310 14.26 -9.88 -20.79
C PHE A 310 12.93 -10.64 -20.75
N GLU A 311 12.58 -11.38 -21.82
CA GLU A 311 11.33 -12.15 -21.83
C GLU A 311 11.36 -13.32 -20.83
N GLU A 312 12.53 -13.90 -20.60
CA GLU A 312 12.70 -14.95 -19.59
C GLU A 312 12.61 -14.36 -18.18
N GLN A 313 13.27 -13.22 -17.95
CA GLN A 313 13.16 -12.46 -16.70
C GLN A 313 11.70 -12.14 -16.36
N LYS A 314 10.97 -11.57 -17.32
CA LYS A 314 9.55 -11.23 -17.20
C LYS A 314 8.69 -12.45 -16.93
N LYS A 315 8.93 -13.55 -17.65
CA LYS A 315 8.19 -14.81 -17.46
C LYS A 315 8.34 -15.34 -16.04
N ILE A 316 9.55 -15.37 -15.48
CA ILE A 316 9.80 -15.81 -14.10
C ILE A 316 9.09 -14.89 -13.10
N LEU A 317 9.16 -13.58 -13.32
CA LEU A 317 8.53 -12.59 -12.44
C LEU A 317 7.00 -12.74 -12.41
N LEU A 318 6.37 -12.85 -13.58
CA LEU A 318 4.93 -13.08 -13.71
C LEU A 318 4.51 -14.45 -13.15
N GLU A 319 5.32 -15.48 -13.36
CA GLU A 319 5.10 -16.83 -12.84
C GLU A 319 5.06 -16.82 -11.30
N LEU A 320 6.08 -16.26 -10.65
CA LEU A 320 6.13 -16.15 -9.18
C LEU A 320 5.01 -15.26 -8.62
N SER A 321 4.71 -14.16 -9.32
CA SER A 321 3.61 -13.25 -8.94
C SER A 321 2.26 -13.96 -9.01
N LEU A 322 2.03 -14.81 -10.02
CA LEU A 322 0.81 -15.60 -10.14
C LEU A 322 0.63 -16.58 -8.98
N TYR A 323 1.70 -17.27 -8.57
CA TYR A 323 1.65 -18.19 -7.44
C TYR A 323 1.29 -17.47 -6.14
N CYS A 324 1.97 -16.35 -5.86
CA CYS A 324 1.71 -15.55 -4.67
C CYS A 324 0.30 -14.94 -4.73
N GLY A 325 -0.08 -14.37 -5.87
CA GLY A 325 -1.37 -13.72 -6.04
C GLY A 325 -2.56 -14.67 -5.92
N SER A 326 -2.44 -15.89 -6.45
CA SER A 326 -3.48 -16.92 -6.27
C SER A 326 -3.69 -17.26 -4.78
N ALA A 327 -2.60 -17.34 -4.02
CA ALA A 327 -2.67 -17.61 -2.59
C ALA A 327 -3.17 -16.40 -1.77
N ILE A 328 -2.75 -15.17 -2.10
CA ILE A 328 -3.28 -13.94 -1.50
C ILE A 328 -4.79 -13.86 -1.72
N GLN A 329 -5.24 -14.08 -2.96
CA GLN A 329 -6.67 -14.04 -3.29
C GLN A 329 -7.46 -15.05 -2.47
N PHE A 330 -6.96 -16.28 -2.34
CA PHE A 330 -7.58 -17.29 -1.50
C PHE A 330 -7.68 -16.84 -0.03
N LEU A 331 -6.65 -16.21 0.52
CA LEU A 331 -6.66 -15.71 1.90
C LEU A 331 -7.62 -14.52 2.06
N ILE A 332 -7.69 -13.60 1.10
CA ILE A 332 -8.69 -12.51 1.08
C ILE A 332 -10.10 -13.08 1.19
N ASP A 333 -10.41 -14.11 0.41
CA ASP A 333 -11.75 -14.73 0.33
C ASP A 333 -12.13 -15.46 1.63
N ASN A 334 -11.13 -15.80 2.43
CA ASN A 334 -11.27 -16.52 3.69
C ASN A 334 -10.78 -15.70 4.89
N SER A 335 -10.72 -14.37 4.75
CA SER A 335 -10.17 -13.45 5.76
C SER A 335 -10.91 -13.47 7.10
N HIS A 336 -12.17 -13.91 7.10
CA HIS A 336 -13.02 -14.09 8.28
C HIS A 336 -12.77 -15.39 9.06
N LEU A 337 -11.86 -16.25 8.60
CA LEU A 337 -11.56 -17.54 9.24
C LEU A 337 -10.30 -17.46 10.11
N ASP A 338 -10.16 -18.45 11.00
CA ASP A 338 -8.90 -18.74 11.68
C ASP A 338 -7.95 -19.51 10.75
N PHE A 339 -6.65 -19.41 10.98
CA PHE A 339 -5.65 -20.02 10.09
C PHE A 339 -5.72 -21.54 10.09
N SER A 340 -6.10 -22.16 11.21
CA SER A 340 -6.35 -23.61 11.29
C SER A 340 -7.40 -24.10 10.28
N LYS A 341 -8.47 -23.31 10.04
CA LYS A 341 -9.50 -23.63 9.04
C LYS A 341 -8.97 -23.46 7.62
N VAL A 342 -8.13 -22.46 7.38
CA VAL A 342 -7.43 -22.28 6.11
C VAL A 342 -6.57 -23.50 5.76
N ASP A 343 -5.85 -24.08 6.73
CA ASP A 343 -5.04 -25.27 6.50
C ASP A 343 -5.88 -26.52 6.20
N LEU A 344 -7.07 -26.64 6.80
CA LEU A 344 -8.03 -27.68 6.42
C LEU A 344 -8.50 -27.52 4.97
N LEU A 345 -8.89 -26.30 4.57
CA LEU A 345 -9.31 -26.01 3.19
C LEU A 345 -8.20 -26.32 2.18
N ARG A 346 -6.95 -25.95 2.48
CA ARG A 346 -5.78 -26.29 1.66
C ARG A 346 -5.60 -27.79 1.55
N SER A 347 -5.77 -28.53 2.65
CA SER A 347 -5.66 -29.98 2.67
C SER A 347 -6.75 -30.64 1.81
N ASP A 348 -7.98 -30.12 1.85
CA ASP A 348 -9.07 -30.64 1.02
C ASP A 348 -8.91 -30.29 -0.46
N MET A 349 -8.36 -29.13 -0.79
CA MET A 349 -7.98 -28.80 -2.17
C MET A 349 -6.94 -29.78 -2.71
N LYS A 350 -5.90 -30.11 -1.92
CA LYS A 350 -4.88 -31.11 -2.30
C LYS A 350 -5.52 -32.48 -2.58
N LYS A 351 -6.39 -32.95 -1.69
CA LYS A 351 -7.14 -34.21 -1.89
C LYS A 351 -7.99 -34.19 -3.16
N LYS A 352 -8.71 -33.08 -3.43
CA LYS A 352 -9.57 -32.93 -4.63
C LYS A 352 -8.79 -33.08 -5.93
N ILE A 353 -7.54 -32.62 -5.97
CA ILE A 353 -6.67 -32.76 -7.14
C ILE A 353 -5.76 -33.98 -7.09
N GLY A 354 -5.84 -34.83 -6.05
CA GLY A 354 -5.08 -36.08 -5.93
C GLY A 354 -3.61 -35.92 -5.52
N VAL A 355 -3.28 -34.88 -4.75
CA VAL A 355 -1.93 -34.55 -4.26
C VAL A 355 -1.76 -34.90 -2.78
#